data_AF-T1J8L7-F1
#
_entry.id   AF-T1J8L7-F1
#
_cell.length_a   1.000
_cell.length_b   1.000
_cell.length_c   1.000
_cell.angle_alpha   90.00
_cell.angle_beta   90.00
_cell.angle_gamma   90.00
#
_symmetry.space_group_name_H-M   'P 1'
#
loop_
_entity.id
_entity.type
_entity.pdbx_description
1 polymer ?
#
loop_
_entity_poly.entity_id
_entity_poly.type
_entity_poly.pdbx_seq_one_letter_code
_entity_poly.pdbx_strand_id
1 'polypeptide(L)'
;MLELYIYQFIFSGGELRRISFAITLLHQPPLLILDEPTVGVDPILRKNIWNYLVKISSDENTTVIITTHYIEEARQANKIAFMRDGSILAQDEPDSLINRYNASTLEDVFLLLCEKSSKNKQGETYTNAKTFDEINCSALSTQSQATISSPAIVQSDDNRQQRPPNSKKSFILPSFTRVKALTTVNFTKMWRNFMLIVLQFFSPVFQLLLVYWSIGVEPRHLNVAVFNQDTNFGPRYLNYIDNLTIQQVTVDGLDKGEELVRQGEAWAVINILPNFTSALMTSKM
;
A
#
# COMPACT_ATOMS: atom_id res chain seq x y z
N MET A 1 -2.42 1.97 -1.73
CA MET A 1 -2.29 2.62 -0.40
C MET A 1 -1.22 3.71 -0.43
N LEU A 2 0.09 3.38 -0.42
CA LEU A 2 1.20 4.37 -0.43
C LEU A 2 1.06 5.52 -1.45
N GLU A 3 0.55 5.26 -2.65
CA GLU A 3 0.47 6.28 -3.71
C GLU A 3 -0.49 7.44 -3.40
N LEU A 4 -1.58 7.19 -2.66
CA LEU A 4 -2.52 8.24 -2.20
C LEU A 4 -1.80 9.26 -1.30
N TYR A 5 -0.85 8.80 -0.48
CA TYR A 5 -0.10 9.62 0.46
C TYR A 5 0.85 10.63 -0.22
N ILE A 6 1.27 10.36 -1.47
CA ILE A 6 2.13 11.26 -2.24
C ILE A 6 1.29 12.32 -2.98
N TYR A 7 0.12 11.93 -3.50
CA TYR A 7 -0.81 12.87 -4.13
C TYR A 7 -1.40 13.89 -3.12
N GLN A 8 -1.55 13.49 -1.85
CA GLN A 8 -1.99 14.32 -0.72
C GLN A 8 -1.17 15.62 -0.52
N PHE A 9 0.08 15.68 -1.03
CA PHE A 9 0.97 16.84 -0.88
C PHE A 9 0.94 17.81 -2.07
N ILE A 10 0.31 17.43 -3.20
CA ILE A 10 0.34 18.20 -4.46
C ILE A 10 -1.06 18.71 -4.85
N PHE A 11 -2.12 17.98 -4.49
CA PHE A 11 -3.50 18.32 -4.82
C PHE A 11 -4.34 18.50 -3.55
N SER A 12 -5.27 19.45 -3.58
CA SER A 12 -6.29 19.56 -2.54
C SER A 12 -7.19 18.31 -2.49
N GLY A 13 -7.75 18.00 -1.31
CA GLY A 13 -8.66 16.85 -1.17
C GLY A 13 -9.85 16.90 -2.13
N GLY A 14 -10.34 18.11 -2.46
CA GLY A 14 -11.39 18.32 -3.45
C GLY A 14 -10.95 18.02 -4.88
N GLU A 15 -9.70 18.30 -5.26
CA GLU A 15 -9.14 17.90 -6.57
C GLU A 15 -8.96 16.40 -6.66
N LEU A 16 -8.44 15.77 -5.60
CA LEU A 16 -8.25 14.33 -5.54
C LEU A 16 -9.58 13.57 -5.66
N ARG A 17 -10.65 14.06 -5.02
CA ARG A 17 -12.01 13.49 -5.16
C ARG A 17 -12.54 13.63 -6.61
N ARG A 18 -12.31 14.77 -7.26
CA ARG A 18 -12.68 14.99 -8.68
C ARG A 18 -11.90 14.06 -9.64
N ILE A 19 -10.60 13.88 -9.42
CA ILE A 19 -9.76 12.96 -10.21
C ILE A 19 -10.26 11.52 -10.04
N SER A 20 -10.54 11.10 -8.80
CA SER A 20 -11.10 9.77 -8.52
C SER A 20 -12.44 9.56 -9.22
N PHE A 21 -13.36 10.54 -9.15
CA PHE A 21 -14.66 10.50 -9.82
C PHE A 21 -14.53 10.36 -11.35
N ALA A 22 -13.66 11.16 -11.98
CA ALA A 22 -13.41 11.08 -13.42
C ALA A 22 -12.84 9.72 -13.86
N ILE A 23 -11.97 9.09 -13.04
CA ILE A 23 -11.43 7.75 -13.30
C ILE A 23 -12.54 6.68 -13.24
N THR A 24 -13.50 6.81 -12.31
CA THR A 24 -14.65 5.89 -12.23
C THR A 24 -15.58 6.02 -13.45
N LEU A 25 -15.68 7.20 -14.04
CA LEU A 25 -16.52 7.44 -15.23
C LEU A 25 -15.86 6.98 -16.54
N LEU A 26 -14.52 7.05 -16.64
CA LEU A 26 -13.74 6.79 -17.86
C LEU A 26 -13.99 5.41 -18.52
N HIS A 27 -14.53 4.45 -17.78
CA HIS A 27 -14.75 3.08 -18.24
C HIS A 27 -16.22 2.70 -18.45
N GLN A 28 -17.14 3.68 -18.43
CA GLN A 28 -18.59 3.53 -18.68
C GLN A 28 -19.21 2.28 -18.02
N PRO A 29 -19.14 2.18 -16.67
CA PRO A 29 -19.67 1.01 -15.96
C PRO A 29 -21.21 0.97 -16.03
N PRO A 30 -21.85 -0.20 -16.25
CA PRO A 30 -23.31 -0.32 -16.28
C PRO A 30 -23.96 -0.11 -14.89
N LEU A 31 -23.17 -0.17 -13.82
CA LEU A 31 -23.56 0.15 -12.45
C LEU A 31 -22.47 1.02 -11.80
N LEU A 32 -22.83 2.23 -11.42
CA LEU A 32 -21.98 3.21 -10.77
C LEU A 32 -22.46 3.43 -9.34
N ILE A 33 -21.61 3.13 -8.35
CA ILE A 33 -21.88 3.36 -6.92
C ILE A 33 -20.93 4.44 -6.41
N LEU A 34 -21.46 5.47 -5.76
CA LEU A 34 -20.74 6.66 -5.33
C LEU A 34 -21.06 6.99 -3.87
N ASP A 35 -20.02 7.15 -3.06
CA ASP A 35 -20.16 7.51 -1.65
C ASP A 35 -19.93 9.02 -1.44
N GLU A 36 -20.99 9.73 -1.01
CA GLU A 36 -21.02 11.17 -0.70
C GLU A 36 -20.28 12.07 -1.74
N PRO A 37 -20.50 11.89 -3.06
CA PRO A 37 -19.60 12.40 -4.12
C PRO A 37 -19.50 13.93 -4.18
N THR A 38 -20.52 14.63 -3.69
CA THR A 38 -20.69 16.10 -3.69
C THR A 38 -20.12 16.79 -2.44
N VAL A 39 -19.59 16.02 -1.48
CA VAL A 39 -19.13 16.54 -0.18
C VAL A 39 -17.71 17.09 -0.28
N GLY A 40 -17.56 18.35 0.15
CA GLY A 40 -16.34 19.15 -0.07
C GLY A 40 -16.27 19.79 -1.46
N VAL A 41 -17.37 19.82 -2.22
CA VAL A 41 -17.45 20.41 -3.56
C VAL A 41 -18.29 21.69 -3.55
N ASP A 42 -17.88 22.66 -4.36
CA ASP A 42 -18.59 23.93 -4.57
C ASP A 42 -20.03 23.72 -5.11
N PRO A 43 -21.05 24.52 -4.70
CA PRO A 43 -22.44 24.33 -5.13
C PRO A 43 -22.69 24.39 -6.65
N ILE A 44 -21.92 25.16 -7.41
CA ILE A 44 -22.05 25.23 -8.88
C ILE A 44 -21.53 23.93 -9.48
N LEU A 45 -20.38 23.45 -9.00
CA LEU A 45 -19.78 22.21 -9.48
C LEU A 45 -20.57 20.96 -9.06
N ARG A 46 -21.18 20.98 -7.86
CA ARG A 46 -22.20 19.99 -7.42
C ARG A 46 -23.32 19.86 -8.46
N LYS A 47 -23.92 20.98 -8.89
CA LYS A 47 -24.99 20.95 -9.90
C LYS A 47 -24.51 20.38 -11.25
N ASN A 48 -23.31 20.73 -11.67
CA ASN A 48 -22.72 20.20 -12.91
C ASN A 48 -22.46 18.68 -12.82
N ILE A 49 -21.99 18.19 -11.68
CA ILE A 49 -21.83 16.75 -11.39
C ILE A 49 -23.20 16.05 -11.43
N TRP A 50 -24.24 16.62 -10.80
CA TRP A 50 -25.57 16.01 -10.76
C TRP A 50 -26.19 15.91 -12.16
N ASN A 51 -26.16 17.01 -12.93
CA ASN A 51 -26.61 17.05 -14.32
C ASN A 51 -25.91 15.98 -15.19
N TYR A 52 -24.61 15.78 -15.00
CA TYR A 52 -23.85 14.77 -15.75
C TYR A 52 -24.24 13.34 -15.36
N LEU A 53 -24.48 13.07 -14.07
CA LEU A 53 -24.91 11.77 -13.57
C LEU A 53 -26.33 11.40 -14.05
N VAL A 54 -27.26 12.36 -14.05
CA VAL A 54 -28.58 12.22 -14.65
C VAL A 54 -28.46 11.94 -16.16
N LYS A 55 -27.55 12.63 -16.86
CA LYS A 55 -27.27 12.39 -18.28
C LYS A 55 -26.81 10.95 -18.55
N ILE A 56 -25.74 10.45 -17.91
CA ILE A 56 -25.27 9.07 -18.18
C ILE A 56 -26.31 8.00 -17.78
N SER A 57 -27.14 8.29 -16.78
CA SER A 57 -28.26 7.41 -16.41
C SER A 57 -29.39 7.37 -17.45
N SER A 58 -29.47 8.37 -18.33
CA SER A 58 -30.50 8.50 -19.36
C SER A 58 -30.00 8.12 -20.75
N ASP A 59 -28.79 8.54 -21.11
CA ASP A 59 -28.17 8.38 -22.43
C ASP A 59 -27.39 7.07 -22.57
N GLU A 60 -26.78 6.57 -21.49
CA GLU A 60 -25.84 5.42 -21.50
C GLU A 60 -26.38 4.20 -20.74
N ASN A 61 -27.66 4.21 -20.33
CA ASN A 61 -28.33 3.18 -19.51
C ASN A 61 -27.58 2.77 -18.22
N THR A 62 -26.70 3.64 -17.71
CA THR A 62 -25.92 3.36 -16.49
C THR A 62 -26.79 3.48 -15.25
N THR A 63 -26.92 2.41 -14.45
CA THR A 63 -27.57 2.51 -13.14
C THR A 63 -26.67 3.26 -12.17
N VAL A 64 -27.14 4.37 -11.59
CA VAL A 64 -26.37 5.17 -10.61
C VAL A 64 -26.97 5.03 -9.21
N ILE A 65 -26.13 4.73 -8.21
CA ILE A 65 -26.48 4.68 -6.79
C ILE A 65 -25.57 5.65 -6.02
N ILE A 66 -26.17 6.58 -5.28
CA ILE A 66 -25.47 7.65 -4.55
C ILE A 66 -25.95 7.69 -3.09
N THR A 67 -25.01 7.77 -2.16
CA THR A 67 -25.27 8.29 -0.81
C THR A 67 -25.10 9.81 -0.81
N THR A 68 -26.02 10.53 -0.17
CA THR A 68 -25.90 11.96 0.09
C THR A 68 -26.62 12.32 1.38
N HIS A 69 -26.00 13.15 2.21
CA HIS A 69 -26.64 13.78 3.36
C HIS A 69 -27.44 15.06 2.99
N TYR A 70 -27.41 15.49 1.73
CA TYR A 70 -28.19 16.62 1.23
C TYR A 70 -29.52 16.15 0.64
N ILE A 71 -30.61 16.45 1.33
CA ILE A 71 -31.96 15.96 0.98
C ILE A 71 -32.46 16.57 -0.36
N GLU A 72 -32.12 17.83 -0.65
CA GLU A 72 -32.33 18.47 -1.97
C GLU A 72 -31.46 17.90 -3.12
N GLU A 73 -30.38 17.16 -2.82
CA GLU A 73 -29.72 16.35 -3.85
C GLU A 73 -30.52 15.08 -4.13
N ALA A 74 -30.97 14.39 -3.08
CA ALA A 74 -31.78 13.17 -3.22
C ALA A 74 -33.11 13.41 -3.96
N ARG A 75 -33.71 14.60 -3.81
CA ARG A 75 -34.93 15.01 -4.54
C ARG A 75 -34.81 14.92 -6.07
N GLN A 76 -33.61 15.01 -6.63
CA GLN A 76 -33.36 14.95 -8.08
C GLN A 76 -33.20 13.52 -8.62
N ALA A 77 -33.18 12.51 -7.75
CA ALA A 77 -33.07 11.10 -8.14
C ALA A 77 -34.45 10.51 -8.50
N ASN A 78 -34.49 9.61 -9.49
CA ASN A 78 -35.72 8.92 -9.90
C ASN A 78 -36.35 8.10 -8.76
N LYS A 79 -35.53 7.59 -7.83
CA LYS A 79 -35.97 6.82 -6.67
C LYS A 79 -35.04 7.07 -5.49
N ILE A 80 -35.62 7.25 -4.30
CA ILE A 80 -34.88 7.46 -3.05
C ILE A 80 -35.14 6.34 -2.04
N ALA A 81 -34.20 6.14 -1.13
CA ALA A 81 -34.32 5.22 -0.01
C ALA A 81 -33.81 5.89 1.27
N PHE A 82 -34.68 6.09 2.26
CA PHE A 82 -34.27 6.57 3.56
C PHE A 82 -33.77 5.40 4.41
N MET A 83 -32.54 5.47 4.91
CA MET A 83 -31.93 4.42 5.73
C MET A 83 -31.56 4.94 7.12
N ARG A 84 -31.80 4.14 8.16
CA ARG A 84 -31.39 4.40 9.53
C ARG A 84 -31.13 3.09 10.28
N ASP A 85 -30.07 3.08 11.10
CA ASP A 85 -29.70 1.94 11.96
C ASP A 85 -29.58 0.60 11.19
N GLY A 86 -29.11 0.64 9.95
CA GLY A 86 -28.98 -0.52 9.05
C GLY A 86 -30.27 -0.96 8.36
N SER A 87 -31.39 -0.26 8.57
CA SER A 87 -32.72 -0.57 8.02
C SER A 87 -33.21 0.50 7.04
N ILE A 88 -33.90 0.11 5.97
CA ILE A 88 -34.59 1.04 5.06
C ILE A 88 -35.96 1.39 5.68
N LEU A 89 -36.17 2.67 5.97
CA LEU A 89 -37.41 3.19 6.57
C LEU A 89 -38.53 3.35 5.53
N ALA A 90 -38.17 3.81 4.33
CA ALA A 90 -39.05 3.93 3.17
C ALA A 90 -38.22 3.99 1.88
N GLN A 91 -38.79 3.51 0.77
CA GLN A 91 -38.20 3.59 -0.57
C GLN A 91 -39.30 3.78 -1.61
N ASP A 92 -39.25 4.87 -2.36
CA ASP A 92 -40.21 5.21 -3.42
C ASP A 92 -39.64 6.35 -4.29
N GLU A 93 -40.41 6.84 -5.26
CA GLU A 93 -40.11 8.10 -5.95
C GLU A 93 -40.29 9.31 -4.98
N PRO A 94 -39.55 10.43 -5.14
CA PRO A 94 -39.62 11.58 -4.23
C PRO A 94 -41.03 12.12 -4.00
N ASP A 95 -41.76 12.43 -5.08
CA ASP A 95 -43.12 12.98 -5.00
C ASP A 95 -44.13 11.95 -4.48
N SER A 96 -43.93 10.67 -4.80
CA SER A 96 -44.74 9.58 -4.24
C SER A 96 -44.59 9.48 -2.71
N LEU A 97 -43.42 9.74 -2.15
CA LEU A 97 -43.21 9.80 -0.70
C LEU A 97 -43.85 11.04 -0.06
N ILE A 98 -43.71 12.22 -0.68
CA ILE A 98 -44.34 13.47 -0.19
C ILE A 98 -45.86 13.30 -0.10
N ASN A 99 -46.49 12.79 -1.16
CA ASN A 99 -47.92 12.51 -1.19
C ASN A 99 -48.33 11.43 -0.17
N ARG A 100 -47.59 10.32 -0.10
CA ARG A 100 -47.90 9.16 0.79
C ARG A 100 -47.85 9.50 2.28
N TYR A 101 -47.02 10.47 2.67
CA TYR A 101 -46.91 10.94 4.06
C TYR A 101 -47.59 12.31 4.29
N ASN A 102 -48.27 12.85 3.28
CA ASN A 102 -49.02 14.11 3.30
C ASN A 102 -48.19 15.29 3.89
N ALA A 103 -46.98 15.45 3.35
CA ALA A 103 -45.97 16.39 3.83
C ALA A 103 -45.74 17.56 2.87
N SER A 104 -45.08 18.62 3.34
CA SER A 104 -44.69 19.78 2.51
C SER A 104 -43.35 19.60 1.79
N THR A 105 -42.39 18.91 2.42
CA THR A 105 -41.02 18.75 1.93
C THR A 105 -40.53 17.30 2.09
N LEU A 106 -39.40 16.97 1.48
CA LEU A 106 -38.79 15.64 1.58
C LEU A 106 -38.15 15.44 2.97
N GLU A 107 -37.69 16.54 3.56
CA GLU A 107 -37.19 16.73 4.91
C GLU A 107 -38.25 16.38 5.96
N ASP A 108 -39.48 16.88 5.80
CA ASP A 108 -40.62 16.58 6.67
C ASP A 108 -40.92 15.07 6.70
N VAL A 109 -40.89 14.41 5.53
CA VAL A 109 -41.08 12.96 5.41
C VAL A 109 -39.97 12.21 6.16
N PHE A 110 -38.71 12.63 6.01
CA PHE A 110 -37.58 12.02 6.71
C PHE A 110 -37.68 12.16 8.24
N LEU A 111 -38.10 13.33 8.73
CA LEU A 111 -38.33 13.58 10.15
C LEU A 111 -39.46 12.69 10.70
N LEU A 112 -40.59 12.61 10.01
CA LEU A 112 -41.73 11.76 10.38
C LEU A 112 -41.36 10.27 10.43
N LEU A 113 -40.58 9.79 9.45
CA LEU A 113 -40.03 8.43 9.44
C LEU A 113 -39.06 8.20 10.62
N CYS A 114 -38.22 9.18 10.95
CA CYS A 114 -37.29 9.11 12.07
C CYS A 114 -38.01 9.10 13.44
N GLU A 115 -39.09 9.87 13.62
CA GLU A 115 -39.94 9.77 14.80
C GLU A 115 -40.58 8.39 14.92
N LYS A 116 -41.19 7.88 13.84
CA LYS A 116 -41.88 6.58 13.81
C LYS A 116 -40.92 5.43 14.13
N SER A 117 -39.71 5.46 13.56
CA SER A 117 -38.63 4.51 13.88
C SER A 117 -38.22 4.56 15.36
N SER A 118 -38.12 5.78 15.93
CA SER A 118 -37.74 5.96 17.34
C SER A 118 -38.83 5.51 18.31
N LYS A 119 -40.11 5.76 17.98
CA LYS A 119 -41.28 5.33 18.75
C LYS A 119 -41.40 3.80 18.78
N ASN A 120 -41.18 3.11 17.66
CA ASN A 120 -41.18 1.64 17.62
C ASN A 120 -40.12 1.03 18.56
N LYS A 121 -38.87 1.54 18.53
CA LYS A 121 -37.79 1.06 19.40
C LYS A 121 -38.10 1.21 20.90
N GLN A 122 -38.85 2.25 21.27
CA GLN A 122 -39.31 2.41 22.66
C GLN A 122 -40.44 1.41 23.01
N GLY A 123 -41.37 1.15 22.11
CA GLY A 123 -42.47 0.18 22.33
C GLY A 123 -41.99 -1.26 22.58
N GLU A 124 -40.98 -1.73 21.84
CA GLU A 124 -40.43 -3.08 22.00
C GLU A 124 -39.68 -3.28 23.32
N THR A 125 -39.19 -2.19 23.93
CA THR A 125 -38.42 -2.24 25.19
C THR A 125 -39.31 -2.49 26.43
N TYR A 126 -40.60 -2.12 26.39
CA TYR A 126 -41.49 -2.18 27.57
C TYR A 126 -42.42 -3.41 27.65
N THR A 127 -42.39 -4.31 26.67
CA THR A 127 -43.32 -5.45 26.60
C THR A 127 -42.70 -6.80 26.99
N ASN A 128 -41.39 -6.86 27.24
CA ASN A 128 -40.64 -8.10 27.56
C ASN A 128 -40.38 -8.31 29.07
N ALA A 129 -41.16 -7.67 29.94
CA ALA A 129 -40.93 -7.65 31.40
C ALA A 129 -42.11 -8.21 32.22
N LYS A 130 -42.80 -9.24 31.72
CA LYS A 130 -43.67 -10.13 32.50
C LYS A 130 -44.02 -11.41 31.72
N THR A 131 -43.67 -12.54 32.32
CA THR A 131 -44.31 -13.87 32.18
C THR A 131 -44.55 -14.40 30.77
N PHE A 132 -43.76 -15.41 30.37
CA PHE A 132 -44.30 -16.77 30.27
C PHE A 132 -43.18 -17.80 30.21
N ASP A 133 -43.19 -18.73 31.16
CA ASP A 133 -42.42 -19.98 31.08
C ASP A 133 -43.07 -20.94 30.07
N GLU A 134 -42.39 -22.07 29.84
CA GLU A 134 -42.71 -23.21 28.97
C GLU A 134 -44.20 -23.49 28.67
N ILE A 135 -44.51 -23.84 27.40
CA ILE A 135 -45.22 -25.10 27.06
C ILE A 135 -45.14 -25.41 25.54
N ASN A 136 -45.35 -26.70 25.22
CA ASN A 136 -44.97 -27.37 23.98
C ASN A 136 -45.69 -27.00 22.66
N CYS A 137 -44.95 -27.31 21.60
CA CYS A 137 -45.34 -27.67 20.24
C CYS A 137 -46.70 -28.38 20.01
N SER A 138 -47.21 -28.27 18.77
CA SER A 138 -47.53 -29.39 17.83
C SER A 138 -48.86 -29.23 17.04
N ALA A 139 -48.95 -29.92 15.90
CA ALA A 139 -50.10 -30.29 15.06
C ALA A 139 -51.33 -29.32 14.97
N LEU A 140 -51.61 -28.65 13.85
CA LEU A 140 -52.06 -29.15 12.51
C LEU A 140 -53.60 -29.38 12.40
N SER A 141 -54.16 -28.95 11.25
CA SER A 141 -55.51 -29.22 10.69
C SER A 141 -56.68 -28.32 11.16
N THR A 142 -57.75 -28.05 10.38
CA THR A 142 -58.02 -28.07 8.91
C THR A 142 -59.42 -27.46 8.64
N GLN A 143 -59.69 -26.90 7.44
CA GLN A 143 -61.01 -26.46 6.88
C GLN A 143 -61.66 -25.22 7.56
N SER A 144 -62.43 -24.33 6.88
CA SER A 144 -62.85 -24.29 5.45
C SER A 144 -63.18 -22.85 4.96
N GLN A 145 -62.89 -22.57 3.68
CA GLN A 145 -63.68 -21.88 2.61
C GLN A 145 -64.64 -20.70 2.97
N ALA A 146 -64.84 -19.62 2.19
CA ALA A 146 -64.64 -19.26 0.76
C ALA A 146 -64.90 -17.72 0.58
N THR A 147 -64.75 -16.97 -0.53
CA THR A 147 -64.03 -16.99 -1.86
C THR A 147 -64.27 -15.59 -2.53
N ILE A 148 -63.74 -15.31 -3.75
CA ILE A 148 -63.93 -14.12 -4.66
C ILE A 148 -63.36 -12.75 -4.17
N SER A 149 -62.67 -11.91 -4.97
CA SER A 149 -62.37 -11.88 -6.43
C SER A 149 -60.99 -11.24 -6.76
N SER A 150 -60.38 -11.62 -7.90
CA SER A 150 -59.26 -10.90 -8.59
C SER A 150 -59.82 -10.11 -9.82
N PRO A 151 -59.06 -9.53 -10.80
CA PRO A 151 -57.63 -9.62 -11.21
C PRO A 151 -56.81 -8.36 -10.77
N ALA A 152 -55.60 -7.99 -11.25
CA ALA A 152 -54.63 -8.52 -12.24
C ALA A 152 -53.19 -8.28 -11.67
N ILE A 153 -52.06 -8.88 -12.07
CA ILE A 153 -51.55 -9.54 -13.29
C ILE A 153 -50.94 -8.60 -14.35
N VAL A 154 -49.62 -8.41 -14.25
CA VAL A 154 -48.69 -8.40 -15.40
C VAL A 154 -47.83 -9.66 -15.26
N GLN A 155 -47.71 -10.46 -16.32
CA GLN A 155 -46.90 -11.68 -16.34
C GLN A 155 -45.45 -11.37 -16.70
N SER A 156 -44.52 -12.12 -16.12
CA SER A 156 -43.16 -12.29 -16.64
C SER A 156 -42.81 -13.78 -16.55
N ASP A 157 -42.28 -14.34 -17.65
CA ASP A 157 -42.20 -15.79 -17.83
C ASP A 157 -41.22 -16.49 -16.88
N ASP A 158 -41.70 -17.56 -16.27
CA ASP A 158 -40.97 -18.40 -15.32
C ASP A 158 -40.01 -19.35 -16.06
N ASN A 159 -38.96 -18.79 -16.68
CA ASN A 159 -38.00 -19.58 -17.47
C ASN A 159 -36.57 -19.00 -17.53
N ARG A 160 -35.95 -18.77 -16.36
CA ARG A 160 -34.48 -18.66 -16.25
C ARG A 160 -33.91 -19.50 -15.12
N GLN A 161 -33.62 -20.76 -15.42
CA GLN A 161 -32.64 -21.54 -14.65
C GLN A 161 -31.23 -20.95 -14.85
N GLN A 162 -30.88 -19.96 -14.04
CA GLN A 162 -29.48 -19.53 -13.87
C GLN A 162 -29.12 -19.52 -12.39
N ARG A 163 -28.69 -20.68 -11.88
CA ARG A 163 -27.83 -20.72 -10.69
C ARG A 163 -26.64 -19.80 -10.94
N PRO A 164 -26.19 -19.00 -9.95
CA PRO A 164 -24.93 -18.27 -10.10
C PRO A 164 -23.82 -19.29 -10.39
N PRO A 165 -22.97 -19.08 -11.41
CA PRO A 165 -21.88 -19.99 -11.70
C PRO A 165 -20.97 -20.05 -10.47
N ASN A 166 -20.85 -21.24 -9.87
CA ASN A 166 -20.11 -21.44 -8.63
C ASN A 166 -18.60 -21.30 -8.91
N SER A 167 -18.15 -20.05 -8.95
CA SER A 167 -16.84 -19.63 -9.44
C SER A 167 -15.76 -20.03 -8.44
N LYS A 168 -15.31 -21.28 -8.58
CA LYS A 168 -14.00 -21.72 -8.10
C LYS A 168 -12.97 -20.76 -8.69
N LYS A 169 -12.50 -19.80 -7.88
CA LYS A 169 -11.52 -18.78 -8.28
C LYS A 169 -10.19 -19.46 -8.62
N SER A 170 -10.06 -19.93 -9.87
CA SER A 170 -8.80 -20.39 -10.42
C SER A 170 -7.81 -19.23 -10.38
N PHE A 171 -6.61 -19.50 -9.87
CA PHE A 171 -5.50 -18.53 -9.86
C PHE A 171 -4.94 -18.41 -11.29
N ILE A 172 -5.71 -17.75 -12.16
CA ILE A 172 -5.28 -17.43 -13.52
C ILE A 172 -4.16 -16.39 -13.41
N LEU A 173 -2.94 -16.81 -13.72
CA LEU A 173 -1.78 -15.92 -13.79
C LEU A 173 -2.10 -14.73 -14.70
N PRO A 174 -1.82 -13.48 -14.27
CA PRO A 174 -2.18 -12.31 -15.05
C PRO A 174 -1.44 -12.32 -16.39
N SER A 175 -2.18 -12.13 -17.49
CA SER A 175 -1.61 -12.01 -18.83
C SER A 175 -0.42 -11.05 -18.85
N PHE A 176 0.65 -11.42 -19.55
CA PHE A 176 1.88 -10.62 -19.67
C PHE A 176 1.62 -9.17 -20.11
N THR A 177 0.56 -8.91 -20.89
CA THR A 177 0.14 -7.54 -21.26
C THR A 177 -0.29 -6.71 -20.04
N ARG A 178 -1.04 -7.32 -19.10
CA ARG A 178 -1.43 -6.67 -17.83
C ARG A 178 -0.24 -6.48 -16.91
N VAL A 179 0.66 -7.46 -16.82
CA VAL A 179 1.91 -7.34 -16.05
C VAL A 179 2.76 -6.20 -16.61
N LYS A 180 2.99 -6.17 -17.93
CA LYS A 180 3.76 -5.12 -18.62
C LYS A 180 3.16 -3.73 -18.38
N ALA A 181 1.83 -3.59 -18.51
CA ALA A 181 1.14 -2.33 -18.21
C ALA A 181 1.37 -1.90 -16.75
N LEU A 182 1.19 -2.81 -15.79
CA LEU A 182 1.41 -2.52 -14.36
C LEU A 182 2.87 -2.17 -14.06
N THR A 183 3.84 -2.86 -14.66
CA THR A 183 5.27 -2.55 -14.50
C THR A 183 5.65 -1.21 -15.12
N THR A 184 5.13 -0.87 -16.30
CA THR A 184 5.39 0.45 -16.93
C THR A 184 4.79 1.56 -16.09
N VAL A 185 3.54 1.41 -15.64
CA VAL A 185 2.87 2.39 -14.77
C VAL A 185 3.62 2.57 -13.44
N ASN A 186 4.05 1.48 -12.79
CA ASN A 186 4.83 1.55 -11.55
C ASN A 186 6.24 2.10 -11.78
N PHE A 187 6.90 1.79 -12.90
CA PHE A 187 8.22 2.33 -13.24
C PHE A 187 8.17 3.84 -13.48
N THR A 188 7.19 4.35 -14.24
CA THR A 188 6.99 5.78 -14.44
C THR A 188 6.70 6.51 -13.12
N LYS A 189 5.89 5.91 -12.22
CA LYS A 189 5.65 6.43 -10.87
C LYS A 189 6.91 6.47 -10.02
N MET A 190 7.70 5.39 -10.05
CA MET A 190 8.98 5.29 -9.34
C MET A 190 9.96 6.36 -9.84
N TRP A 191 10.15 6.46 -11.16
CA TRP A 191 11.07 7.42 -11.80
C TRP A 191 10.75 8.88 -11.46
N ARG A 192 9.47 9.23 -11.27
CA ARG A 192 9.06 10.57 -10.81
C ARG A 192 9.59 10.92 -9.42
N ASN A 193 9.91 9.93 -8.58
CA ASN A 193 10.56 10.09 -7.28
C ASN A 193 12.09 9.91 -7.36
N PHE A 194 12.71 10.37 -8.46
CA PHE A 194 14.13 10.17 -8.80
C PHE A 194 15.11 10.37 -7.63
N MET A 195 14.92 11.41 -6.81
CA MET A 195 15.78 11.68 -5.64
C MET A 195 15.87 10.50 -4.67
N LEU A 196 14.76 9.82 -4.39
CA LEU A 196 14.74 8.67 -3.46
C LEU A 196 15.40 7.44 -4.08
N ILE A 197 15.24 7.22 -5.39
CA ILE A 197 15.98 6.18 -6.12
C ILE A 197 17.48 6.46 -6.00
N VAL A 198 17.92 7.67 -6.35
CA VAL A 198 19.33 8.06 -6.31
C VAL A 198 19.87 7.88 -4.90
N LEU A 199 19.19 8.38 -3.86
CA LEU A 199 19.64 8.19 -2.48
C LEU A 199 19.79 6.70 -2.12
N GLN A 200 18.80 5.87 -2.43
CA GLN A 200 18.78 4.46 -2.03
C GLN A 200 19.79 3.59 -2.79
N PHE A 201 20.06 3.88 -4.07
CA PHE A 201 21.03 3.11 -4.87
C PHE A 201 22.46 3.70 -4.83
N PHE A 202 22.61 5.01 -4.65
CA PHE A 202 23.92 5.66 -4.55
C PHE A 202 24.52 5.55 -3.14
N SER A 203 23.71 5.50 -2.08
CA SER A 203 24.22 5.39 -0.70
C SER A 203 25.12 4.16 -0.48
N PRO A 204 24.79 2.94 -0.93
CA PRO A 204 25.69 1.79 -0.82
C PRO A 204 26.98 1.94 -1.64
N VAL A 205 26.90 2.54 -2.84
CA VAL A 205 28.08 2.78 -3.70
C VAL A 205 29.01 3.82 -3.05
N PHE A 206 28.45 4.88 -2.47
CA PHE A 206 29.18 5.91 -1.74
C PHE A 206 29.82 5.35 -0.45
N GLN A 207 29.14 4.46 0.26
CA GLN A 207 29.72 3.74 1.40
C GLN A 207 30.93 2.88 1.00
N LEU A 208 30.83 2.12 -0.12
CA LEU A 208 31.95 1.34 -0.64
C LEU A 208 33.12 2.23 -1.07
N LEU A 209 32.86 3.37 -1.71
CA LEU A 209 33.90 4.35 -2.08
C LEU A 209 34.59 4.95 -0.85
N LEU A 210 33.84 5.30 0.20
CA LEU A 210 34.42 5.78 1.46
C LEU A 210 35.28 4.71 2.14
N VAL A 211 34.84 3.44 2.16
CA VAL A 211 35.63 2.34 2.73
C VAL A 211 36.93 2.13 1.95
N TYR A 212 36.86 2.11 0.61
CA TYR A 212 38.05 2.00 -0.25
C TYR A 212 39.04 3.16 -0.03
N TRP A 213 38.54 4.40 0.03
CA TRP A 213 39.39 5.56 0.27
C TRP A 213 39.97 5.62 1.70
N SER A 214 39.26 5.05 2.69
CA SER A 214 39.69 5.03 4.09
C SER A 214 40.71 3.93 4.40
N ILE A 215 40.64 2.78 3.72
CA ILE A 215 41.59 1.67 3.89
C ILE A 215 42.89 1.94 3.11
N GLY A 216 42.79 2.63 1.97
CA GLY A 216 43.93 2.88 1.08
C GLY A 216 44.29 1.70 0.19
N VAL A 217 45.35 1.87 -0.60
CA VAL A 217 45.89 0.83 -1.50
C VAL A 217 46.95 0.02 -0.75
N GLU A 218 47.11 -1.25 -1.12
CA GLU A 218 48.21 -2.11 -0.67
C GLU A 218 49.56 -1.36 -0.69
N PRO A 219 50.28 -1.25 0.44
CA PRO A 219 51.52 -0.49 0.49
C PRO A 219 52.62 -1.29 -0.20
N ARG A 220 53.29 -0.66 -1.18
CA ARG A 220 54.35 -1.25 -2.01
C ARG A 220 55.62 -0.42 -1.86
N HIS A 221 56.78 -1.04 -2.07
CA HIS A 221 58.10 -0.40 -1.92
C HIS A 221 58.39 0.11 -0.49
N LEU A 222 58.13 -0.70 0.54
CA LEU A 222 58.59 -0.40 1.89
C LEU A 222 60.11 -0.64 1.97
N ASN A 223 60.90 0.44 2.07
CA ASN A 223 62.31 0.32 2.41
C ASN A 223 62.45 -0.28 3.82
N VAL A 224 63.21 -1.35 3.98
CA VAL A 224 63.50 -1.97 5.28
C VAL A 224 65.01 -2.13 5.43
N ALA A 225 65.57 -1.53 6.47
CA ALA A 225 66.98 -1.67 6.79
C ALA A 225 67.23 -3.06 7.36
N VAL A 226 68.26 -3.76 6.87
CA VAL A 226 68.58 -5.14 7.24
C VAL A 226 70.00 -5.20 7.78
N PHE A 227 70.13 -5.47 9.08
CA PHE A 227 71.39 -5.81 9.72
C PHE A 227 71.44 -7.32 9.94
N ASN A 228 72.34 -8.01 9.24
CA ASN A 228 72.49 -9.46 9.36
C ASN A 228 73.84 -9.84 9.96
N GLN A 229 73.81 -10.43 11.16
CA GLN A 229 74.98 -10.90 11.90
C GLN A 229 75.17 -12.43 11.78
N ASP A 230 74.22 -13.15 11.16
CA ASP A 230 74.28 -14.61 10.97
C ASP A 230 74.80 -14.95 9.56
N THR A 231 75.84 -15.80 9.50
CA THR A 231 76.47 -16.23 8.25
C THR A 231 75.80 -17.44 7.59
N ASN A 232 74.88 -18.14 8.27
CA ASN A 232 74.32 -19.42 7.82
C ASN A 232 72.91 -19.24 7.22
N PHE A 233 71.86 -19.20 8.05
CA PHE A 233 70.47 -19.11 7.55
C PHE A 233 69.98 -17.67 7.34
N GLY A 234 70.64 -16.66 7.94
CA GLY A 234 70.32 -15.24 7.74
C GLY A 234 70.17 -14.84 6.27
N PRO A 235 71.19 -15.02 5.41
CA PRO A 235 71.12 -14.68 3.98
C PRO A 235 70.04 -15.47 3.22
N ARG A 236 69.78 -16.72 3.64
CA ARG A 236 68.77 -17.58 3.03
C ARG A 236 67.34 -17.16 3.39
N TYR A 237 67.14 -16.61 4.59
CA TYR A 237 65.87 -16.02 5.01
C TYR A 237 65.58 -14.72 4.24
N LEU A 238 66.59 -13.86 4.07
CA LEU A 238 66.47 -12.61 3.32
C LEU A 238 66.11 -12.83 1.84
N ASN A 239 66.66 -13.88 1.21
CA ASN A 239 66.30 -14.31 -0.14
C ASN A 239 64.86 -14.89 -0.26
N TYR A 240 64.13 -15.07 0.85
CA TYR A 240 62.71 -15.49 0.86
C TYR A 240 61.75 -14.31 1.11
N ILE A 241 62.26 -13.13 1.49
CA ILE A 241 61.44 -11.91 1.65
C ILE A 241 61.16 -11.32 0.26
N ASP A 242 59.88 -11.13 -0.05
CA ASP A 242 59.44 -10.65 -1.37
C ASP A 242 59.80 -9.18 -1.62
N ASN A 243 60.67 -8.99 -2.62
CA ASN A 243 61.19 -7.70 -3.06
C ASN A 243 60.15 -6.83 -3.81
N LEU A 244 58.96 -7.35 -4.10
CA LEU A 244 57.82 -6.58 -4.61
C LEU A 244 57.16 -5.71 -3.51
N THR A 245 57.19 -6.19 -2.27
CA THR A 245 56.60 -5.47 -1.12
C THR A 245 57.67 -4.75 -0.30
N ILE A 246 58.80 -5.43 -0.04
CA ILE A 246 59.85 -4.97 0.88
C ILE A 246 61.17 -4.77 0.12
N GLN A 247 61.60 -3.52 -0.02
CA GLN A 247 62.90 -3.17 -0.59
C GLN A 247 63.97 -3.25 0.50
N GLN A 248 64.85 -4.26 0.41
CA GLN A 248 65.85 -4.55 1.44
C GLN A 248 67.09 -3.64 1.29
N VAL A 249 67.45 -2.92 2.36
CA VAL A 249 68.63 -2.04 2.42
C VAL A 249 69.61 -2.59 3.45
N THR A 250 70.70 -3.22 3.00
CA THR A 250 71.71 -3.81 3.90
C THR A 250 72.50 -2.74 4.65
N VAL A 251 72.63 -2.89 5.98
CA VAL A 251 73.43 -2.01 6.84
C VAL A 251 74.46 -2.80 7.66
N ASP A 252 75.58 -2.15 7.96
CA ASP A 252 76.75 -2.77 8.61
C ASP A 252 76.68 -2.78 10.15
N GLY A 253 75.63 -2.17 10.73
CA GLY A 253 75.45 -2.03 12.17
C GLY A 253 74.04 -1.62 12.54
N LEU A 254 73.60 -1.99 13.76
CA LEU A 254 72.25 -1.72 14.26
C LEU A 254 71.96 -0.22 14.34
N ASP A 255 72.90 0.56 14.89
CA ASP A 255 72.76 2.01 15.10
C ASP A 255 72.54 2.74 13.76
N LYS A 256 73.23 2.30 12.70
CA LYS A 256 73.08 2.79 11.32
C LYS A 256 71.70 2.44 10.75
N GLY A 257 71.15 1.28 11.09
CA GLY A 257 69.77 0.91 10.74
C GLY A 257 68.73 1.76 11.46
N GLU A 258 68.89 1.97 12.77
CA GLU A 258 67.98 2.83 13.54
C GLU A 258 67.99 4.27 13.03
N GLU A 259 69.16 4.79 12.68
CA GLU A 259 69.29 6.16 12.16
C GLU A 259 68.58 6.34 10.81
N LEU A 260 68.63 5.36 9.89
CA LEU A 260 67.85 5.39 8.65
C LEU A 260 66.33 5.41 8.89
N VAL A 261 65.85 4.79 9.98
CA VAL A 261 64.43 4.86 10.37
C VAL A 261 64.09 6.21 11.01
N ARG A 262 64.99 6.79 11.81
CA ARG A 262 64.82 8.14 12.38
C ARG A 262 64.83 9.24 11.32
N GLN A 263 65.61 9.05 10.25
CA GLN A 263 65.66 9.95 9.09
C GLN A 263 64.52 9.71 8.09
N GLY A 264 63.77 8.61 8.22
CA GLY A 264 62.63 8.26 7.36
C GLY A 264 63.00 7.63 6.01
N GLU A 265 64.27 7.28 5.79
CA GLU A 265 64.72 6.57 4.58
C GLU A 265 64.33 5.07 4.61
N ALA A 266 64.16 4.50 5.80
CA ALA A 266 63.65 3.16 6.04
C ALA A 266 62.39 3.18 6.93
N TRP A 267 61.46 2.26 6.68
CA TRP A 267 60.22 2.08 7.46
C TRP A 267 60.44 1.26 8.74
N ALA A 268 61.38 0.32 8.72
CA ALA A 268 61.73 -0.52 9.86
C ALA A 268 63.18 -1.05 9.76
N VAL A 269 63.69 -1.60 10.87
CA VAL A 269 64.95 -2.36 10.92
C VAL A 269 64.67 -3.84 11.22
N ILE A 270 65.24 -4.74 10.43
CA ILE A 270 65.35 -6.17 10.74
C ILE A 270 66.78 -6.43 11.24
N ASN A 271 66.90 -6.87 12.48
CA ASN A 271 68.17 -7.26 13.10
C ASN A 271 68.22 -8.79 13.27
N ILE A 272 69.04 -9.46 12.47
CA ILE A 272 69.28 -10.91 12.58
C ILE A 272 70.50 -11.12 13.46
N LEU A 273 70.28 -11.61 14.69
CA LEU A 273 71.33 -11.89 15.68
C LEU A 273 72.24 -13.05 15.23
N PRO A 274 73.51 -13.11 15.67
CA PRO A 274 74.46 -14.14 15.24
C PRO A 274 74.06 -15.56 15.67
N ASN A 275 73.20 -15.69 16.69
CA ASN A 275 72.64 -16.96 17.16
C ASN A 275 71.27 -17.31 16.54
N PHE A 276 70.84 -16.62 15.47
CA PHE A 276 69.53 -16.85 14.84
C PHE A 276 69.37 -18.28 14.31
N THR A 277 70.35 -18.77 13.54
CA THR A 277 70.43 -20.17 13.09
C THR A 277 70.34 -21.17 14.24
N SER A 278 71.12 -20.98 15.31
CA SER A 278 71.15 -21.93 16.43
C SER A 278 69.86 -21.90 17.24
N ALA A 279 69.27 -20.72 17.48
CA ALA A 279 67.97 -20.59 18.12
C ALA A 279 66.85 -21.28 17.33
N LEU A 280 66.82 -21.12 15.99
CA LEU A 280 65.84 -21.78 15.13
C LEU A 280 65.97 -23.30 15.11
N MET A 281 67.19 -23.83 15.17
CA MET A 281 67.43 -25.28 15.19
C MET A 281 67.08 -25.90 16.55
N THR A 282 67.44 -25.24 17.66
CA THR A 282 67.06 -25.71 19.02
C THR A 282 65.55 -25.63 19.27
N SER A 283 64.84 -24.69 18.65
CA SER A 283 63.37 -24.57 18.70
C SER A 283 62.62 -25.70 17.97
N LYS A 284 63.34 -26.63 17.33
CA LYS A 284 62.78 -27.71 16.49
C LYS A 284 63.12 -29.13 16.98
N MET A 285 63.57 -29.25 18.23
CA MET A 285 63.76 -30.50 18.99
C MET A 285 62.85 -30.49 20.22
#